data_AF-A0A1F8SFY1-F1
#
_entry.id   AF-A0A1F8SFY1-F1
#
_cell.length_a   1.000
_cell.length_b   1.000
_cell.length_c   1.000
_cell.angle_alpha   90.00
_cell.angle_beta   90.00
_cell.angle_gamma   90.00
#
_symmetry.space_group_name_H-M   'P 1'
#
loop_
_entity.id
_entity.type
_entity.pdbx_description
1 polymer ?
#
loop_
_entity_poly.entity_id
_entity_poly.type
_entity_poly.pdbx_seq_one_letter_code
_entity_poly.pdbx_strand_id
1 'polypeptide(L)'
;MAAGLSPRMQHIAEIFDSSEPVASSKLVYLSGLSSKELKFLGEIWVDADAAWRHQVISQLVHLSEVDFRLDFSGVFVLCLSDPDETIRIQAVTGLDGEENYLLIAPLLRALKEDSSAEVRAASAIALGKFALLGELGKIPTHYKNKIYTALLEVLENKVEAAGIRRRALEAVSPFNLPRVKELIEQAYHTDDVKLKASAIYAMGRNCDSAWLATLVTELNSNEAEIRCEAANACGELGAEEAVPHLLKLIKDEDYQVQEAAIEALGRIGGEQAKQALNK
;
A
#
# COMPACT_ATOMS: atom_id res chain seq x y z
N MET A 1 27.68 7.81 -30.63
CA MET A 1 28.56 7.40 -29.52
C MET A 1 28.25 5.95 -29.15
N ALA A 2 28.73 4.96 -29.92
CA ALA A 2 28.27 3.56 -29.80
C ALA A 2 29.36 2.54 -29.38
N ALA A 3 30.58 2.97 -29.08
CA ALA A 3 31.66 2.07 -28.68
C ALA A 3 31.70 1.94 -27.14
N GLY A 4 31.10 0.88 -26.58
CA GLY A 4 31.27 0.52 -25.16
C GLY A 4 30.01 0.11 -24.38
N LEU A 5 28.82 0.21 -24.98
CA LEU A 5 27.57 -0.24 -24.35
C LEU A 5 27.41 -1.77 -24.46
N SER A 6 26.87 -2.40 -23.41
CA SER A 6 26.46 -3.81 -23.50
C SER A 6 25.26 -3.96 -24.44
N PRO A 7 25.00 -5.15 -25.00
CA PRO A 7 23.82 -5.37 -25.86
C PRO A 7 22.51 -4.96 -25.19
N ARG A 8 22.39 -5.20 -23.87
CA ARG A 8 21.22 -4.80 -23.10
C ARG A 8 21.11 -3.28 -22.95
N MET A 9 22.21 -2.58 -22.70
CA MET A 9 22.22 -1.12 -22.64
C MET A 9 21.89 -0.48 -24.00
N GLN A 10 22.20 -1.14 -25.12
CA GLN A 10 21.76 -0.70 -26.44
C GLN A 10 20.23 -0.80 -26.58
N HIS A 11 19.62 -1.92 -26.18
CA HIS A 11 18.16 -2.03 -26.15
C HIS A 11 17.50 -1.03 -25.22
N ILE A 12 18.12 -0.73 -24.08
CA ILE A 12 17.65 0.33 -23.18
C ILE A 12 17.67 1.68 -23.91
N ALA A 13 18.77 2.05 -24.57
CA ALA A 13 18.85 3.29 -25.33
C ALA A 13 17.79 3.37 -26.45
N GLU A 14 17.57 2.26 -27.17
CA GLU A 14 16.54 2.17 -28.22
C GLU A 14 15.11 2.39 -27.70
N ILE A 15 14.84 2.11 -26.42
CA ILE A 15 13.55 2.43 -25.80
C ILE A 15 13.39 3.94 -25.68
N PHE A 16 14.45 4.70 -25.36
CA PHE A 16 14.37 6.14 -25.10
C PHE A 16 14.67 7.01 -26.33
N ASP A 17 15.17 6.44 -27.43
CA ASP A 17 15.40 7.13 -28.71
C ASP A 17 14.15 7.13 -29.63
N SER A 18 13.09 6.39 -29.30
CA SER A 18 11.89 6.21 -30.15
C SER A 18 10.87 7.33 -29.97
N SER A 19 10.26 7.78 -31.08
CA SER A 19 9.09 8.69 -31.08
C SER A 19 7.74 7.97 -31.27
N GLU A 20 7.76 6.64 -31.42
CA GLU A 20 6.57 5.79 -31.47
C GLU A 20 6.26 5.19 -30.10
N PRO A 21 4.98 4.91 -29.76
CA PRO A 21 4.61 4.28 -28.48
C PRO A 21 5.43 3.03 -28.16
N VAL A 22 5.90 2.90 -26.92
CA VAL A 22 6.70 1.74 -26.52
C VAL A 22 5.88 0.45 -26.65
N ALA A 23 6.37 -0.47 -27.47
CA ALA A 23 5.88 -1.84 -27.47
C ALA A 23 6.31 -2.53 -26.17
N SER A 24 5.36 -3.11 -25.43
CA SER A 24 5.60 -3.78 -24.14
C SER A 24 6.68 -4.87 -24.22
N SER A 25 6.87 -5.50 -25.39
CA SER A 25 7.93 -6.47 -25.66
C SER A 25 9.34 -5.90 -25.48
N LYS A 26 9.54 -4.59 -25.67
CA LYS A 26 10.82 -3.92 -25.43
C LYS A 26 11.04 -3.61 -23.94
N LEU A 27 9.98 -3.30 -23.19
CA LEU A 27 10.10 -2.96 -21.77
C LEU A 27 10.60 -4.11 -20.90
N VAL A 28 10.44 -5.37 -21.35
CA VAL A 28 11.02 -6.55 -20.69
C VAL A 28 12.54 -6.42 -20.50
N TYR A 29 13.25 -5.67 -21.35
CA TYR A 29 14.68 -5.42 -21.18
C TYR A 29 15.01 -4.59 -19.93
N LEU A 30 14.03 -3.94 -19.29
CA LEU A 30 14.18 -3.20 -18.03
C LEU A 30 14.05 -4.08 -16.77
N SER A 31 13.81 -5.39 -16.92
CA SER A 31 13.58 -6.31 -15.79
C SER A 31 14.87 -6.89 -15.18
N GLY A 32 15.22 -6.59 -13.93
CA GLY A 32 16.39 -7.14 -13.26
C GLY A 32 17.68 -6.50 -13.77
N LEU A 33 17.69 -5.16 -13.79
CA LEU A 33 18.86 -4.38 -14.20
C LEU A 33 19.96 -4.43 -13.15
N SER A 34 21.20 -4.59 -13.59
CA SER A 34 22.38 -4.43 -12.74
C SER A 34 22.56 -2.97 -12.31
N SER A 35 23.36 -2.73 -11.26
CA SER A 35 23.66 -1.35 -10.81
C SER A 35 24.27 -0.47 -11.92
N LYS A 36 25.07 -1.05 -12.83
CA LYS A 36 25.64 -0.33 -13.98
C LYS A 36 24.55 0.06 -14.98
N GLU A 37 23.60 -0.84 -15.24
CA GLU A 37 22.50 -0.60 -16.18
C GLU A 37 21.47 0.36 -15.60
N LEU A 38 21.17 0.29 -14.30
CA LEU A 38 20.33 1.27 -13.60
C LEU A 38 20.95 2.67 -13.65
N LYS A 39 22.27 2.78 -13.44
CA LYS A 39 22.96 4.06 -13.57
C LYS A 39 22.81 4.65 -14.97
N PHE A 40 23.02 3.82 -15.99
CA PHE A 40 22.83 4.24 -17.38
C PHE A 40 21.39 4.61 -17.71
N LEU A 41 20.42 3.82 -17.24
CA LEU A 41 18.99 4.15 -17.36
C LEU A 41 18.70 5.51 -16.71
N GLY A 42 19.26 5.80 -15.53
CA GLY A 42 19.08 7.08 -14.86
C GLY A 42 19.60 8.27 -15.66
N GLU A 43 20.74 8.11 -16.33
CA GLU A 43 21.32 9.17 -17.19
C GLU A 43 20.36 9.50 -18.35
N ILE A 44 19.83 8.51 -19.06
CA ILE A 44 18.91 8.74 -20.18
C ILE A 44 17.48 9.09 -19.73
N TRP A 45 17.06 8.62 -18.54
CA TRP A 45 15.72 8.87 -18.00
C TRP A 45 15.50 10.35 -17.74
N VAL A 46 16.51 11.03 -17.19
CA VAL A 46 16.42 12.48 -16.89
C VAL A 46 16.26 13.32 -18.16
N ASP A 47 16.86 12.89 -19.27
CA ASP A 47 16.79 13.59 -20.56
C ASP A 47 15.49 13.32 -21.33
N ALA A 48 14.75 12.25 -20.98
CA ALA A 48 13.49 11.90 -21.61
C ALA A 48 12.37 12.88 -21.24
N ASP A 49 11.45 13.14 -22.17
CA ASP A 49 10.30 14.00 -21.93
C ASP A 49 9.35 13.40 -20.88
N ALA A 50 8.65 14.26 -20.14
CA ALA A 50 7.82 13.81 -19.04
C ALA A 50 6.71 12.84 -19.51
N ALA A 51 6.05 13.12 -20.65
CA ALA A 51 4.98 12.27 -21.15
C ALA A 51 5.47 10.85 -21.46
N TRP A 52 6.69 10.73 -21.98
CA TRP A 52 7.35 9.46 -22.19
C TRP A 52 7.64 8.70 -20.90
N ARG A 53 8.19 9.37 -19.89
CA ARG A 53 8.49 8.75 -18.59
C ARG A 53 7.23 8.22 -17.92
N HIS A 54 6.13 8.98 -17.99
CA HIS A 54 4.79 8.54 -17.56
C HIS A 54 4.33 7.29 -18.30
N GLN A 55 4.46 7.26 -19.63
CA GLN A 55 4.08 6.10 -20.43
C GLN A 55 4.89 4.86 -20.05
N VAL A 56 6.22 5.00 -19.91
CA VAL A 56 7.10 3.89 -19.54
C VAL A 56 6.72 3.35 -18.17
N ILE A 57 6.64 4.20 -17.14
CA ILE A 57 6.40 3.72 -15.78
C ILE A 57 5.00 3.10 -15.63
N SER A 58 3.98 3.69 -16.28
CA SER A 58 2.63 3.11 -16.28
C SER A 58 2.60 1.71 -16.89
N GLN A 59 3.32 1.49 -17.99
CA GLN A 59 3.41 0.17 -18.60
C GLN A 59 4.23 -0.80 -17.75
N LEU A 60 5.28 -0.35 -17.06
CA LEU A 60 6.06 -1.18 -16.15
C LEU A 60 5.21 -1.68 -14.98
N VAL A 61 4.41 -0.81 -14.36
CA VAL A 61 3.47 -1.19 -13.29
C VAL A 61 2.51 -2.27 -13.79
N HIS A 62 1.88 -2.05 -14.95
CA HIS A 62 0.98 -3.03 -15.54
C HIS A 62 1.68 -4.37 -15.85
N LEU A 63 2.92 -4.33 -16.37
CA LEU A 63 3.69 -5.54 -16.66
C LEU A 63 4.06 -6.31 -15.38
N SER A 64 4.41 -5.63 -14.28
CA SER A 64 4.69 -6.30 -13.01
C SER A 64 3.45 -6.99 -12.42
N GLU A 65 2.26 -6.44 -12.64
CA GLU A 65 1.00 -7.06 -12.20
C GLU A 65 0.67 -8.33 -13.01
N VAL A 66 0.99 -8.33 -14.31
CA VAL A 66 0.62 -9.41 -15.24
C VAL A 66 1.66 -10.53 -15.28
N ASP A 67 2.96 -10.24 -15.12
CA ASP A 67 4.03 -11.23 -15.17
C ASP A 67 5.01 -11.09 -13.99
N PHE A 68 4.76 -11.86 -12.94
CA PHE A 68 5.55 -11.92 -11.70
C PHE A 68 7.02 -12.36 -11.90
N ARG A 69 7.41 -12.82 -13.09
CA ARG A 69 8.80 -13.18 -13.41
C ARG A 69 9.64 -11.95 -13.74
N LEU A 70 9.00 -10.82 -14.04
CA LEU A 70 9.65 -9.56 -14.32
C LEU A 70 9.92 -8.82 -13.01
N ASP A 71 11.13 -8.32 -12.84
CA ASP A 71 11.57 -7.56 -11.67
C ASP A 71 11.92 -6.13 -12.09
N PHE A 72 11.00 -5.19 -11.87
CA PHE A 72 11.25 -3.77 -12.15
C PHE A 72 11.58 -2.97 -10.89
N SER A 73 11.81 -3.63 -9.75
CA SER A 73 12.01 -2.98 -8.44
C SER A 73 13.14 -1.94 -8.48
N GLY A 74 14.25 -2.26 -9.15
CA GLY A 74 15.36 -1.34 -9.34
C GLY A 74 14.99 -0.08 -10.13
N VAL A 75 14.13 -0.21 -11.14
CA VAL A 75 13.64 0.91 -11.96
C VAL A 75 12.69 1.77 -11.15
N PHE A 76 11.76 1.16 -10.41
CA PHE A 76 10.85 1.89 -9.52
C PHE A 76 11.63 2.66 -8.44
N VAL A 77 12.62 2.05 -7.79
CA VAL A 77 13.47 2.75 -6.80
C VAL A 77 14.20 3.95 -7.42
N LEU A 78 14.68 3.83 -8.67
CA LEU A 78 15.27 4.95 -9.41
C LEU A 78 14.25 6.09 -9.63
N CYS A 79 13.01 5.73 -10.02
CA CYS A 79 11.94 6.67 -10.29
C CYS A 79 11.40 7.39 -9.05
N LEU A 80 11.71 6.94 -7.83
CA LEU A 80 11.39 7.67 -6.59
C LEU A 80 12.10 9.03 -6.49
N SER A 81 13.06 9.32 -7.36
CA SER A 81 13.73 10.63 -7.44
C SER A 81 13.29 11.45 -8.66
N ASP A 82 12.26 11.02 -9.41
CA ASP A 82 11.76 11.77 -10.57
C ASP A 82 11.20 13.14 -10.11
N PRO A 83 11.43 14.23 -10.85
CA PRO A 83 10.84 15.53 -10.53
C PRO A 83 9.30 15.53 -10.54
N ASP A 84 8.67 14.66 -11.33
CA ASP A 84 7.21 14.53 -11.40
C ASP A 84 6.68 13.63 -10.28
N GLU A 85 5.78 14.17 -9.44
CA GLU A 85 5.19 13.43 -8.32
C GLU A 85 4.36 12.23 -8.76
N THR A 86 3.73 12.27 -9.93
CA THR A 86 2.89 11.18 -10.43
C THR A 86 3.76 9.96 -10.76
N ILE A 87 4.93 10.19 -11.36
CA ILE A 87 5.92 9.14 -11.61
C ILE A 87 6.41 8.56 -10.29
N ARG A 88 6.68 9.41 -9.27
CA ARG A 88 7.06 8.92 -7.94
C ARG A 88 5.96 8.09 -7.28
N ILE A 89 4.68 8.47 -7.42
CA ILE A 89 3.54 7.67 -6.93
C ILE A 89 3.49 6.32 -7.65
N GLN A 90 3.56 6.30 -8.98
CA GLN A 90 3.55 5.06 -9.77
C GLN A 90 4.75 4.16 -9.44
N ALA A 91 5.90 4.75 -9.14
CA ALA A 91 7.07 4.03 -8.65
C ALA A 91 6.78 3.33 -7.32
N VAL A 92 6.16 4.02 -6.36
CA VAL A 92 5.75 3.40 -5.10
C VAL A 92 4.74 2.27 -5.34
N THR A 93 3.74 2.49 -6.22
CA THR A 93 2.75 1.47 -6.59
C THR A 93 3.40 0.24 -7.22
N GLY A 94 4.37 0.42 -8.12
CA GLY A 94 5.10 -0.69 -8.74
C GLY A 94 5.89 -1.54 -7.74
N LEU A 95 6.19 -1.02 -6.55
CA LEU A 95 6.85 -1.76 -5.47
C LEU A 95 5.88 -2.56 -4.60
N ASP A 96 4.56 -2.48 -4.82
CA ASP A 96 3.56 -3.12 -3.95
C ASP A 96 3.61 -4.65 -4.00
N GLY A 97 4.03 -5.25 -5.12
CA GLY A 97 4.25 -6.71 -5.22
C GLY A 97 5.52 -7.21 -4.51
N GLU A 98 6.44 -6.32 -4.12
CA GLU A 98 7.81 -6.70 -3.76
C GLU A 98 8.02 -6.89 -2.26
N GLU A 99 8.48 -8.07 -1.83
CA GLU A 99 8.76 -8.35 -0.40
C GLU A 99 10.23 -8.15 0.00
N ASN A 100 11.06 -7.62 -0.90
CA ASN A 100 12.47 -7.36 -0.61
C ASN A 100 12.63 -6.25 0.45
N TYR A 101 13.09 -6.60 1.65
CA TYR A 101 13.27 -5.65 2.76
C TYR A 101 14.28 -4.53 2.47
N LEU A 102 15.09 -4.62 1.41
CA LEU A 102 15.95 -3.53 0.97
C LEU A 102 15.15 -2.31 0.46
N LEU A 103 13.88 -2.51 0.09
CA LEU A 103 12.96 -1.43 -0.32
C LEU A 103 12.51 -0.56 0.86
N ILE A 104 12.68 -1.02 2.10
CA ILE A 104 12.28 -0.26 3.29
C ILE A 104 13.04 1.06 3.38
N ALA A 105 14.33 1.07 3.07
CA ALA A 105 15.14 2.29 3.16
C ALA A 105 14.70 3.41 2.18
N PRO A 106 14.51 3.16 0.87
CA PRO A 106 14.00 4.18 -0.04
C PRO A 106 12.56 4.60 0.29
N LEU A 107 11.68 3.68 0.71
CA LEU A 107 10.31 4.02 1.12
C LEU A 107 10.28 4.89 2.39
N LEU A 108 11.14 4.62 3.38
CA LEU A 108 11.27 5.48 4.56
C LEU A 108 11.78 6.87 4.20
N ARG A 109 12.69 6.99 3.22
CA ARG A 109 13.15 8.29 2.72
C ARG A 109 11.99 9.05 2.07
N ALA A 110 11.26 8.40 1.17
CA ALA A 110 10.11 9.02 0.49
C ALA A 110 9.03 9.46 1.50
N LEU A 111 8.71 8.65 2.50
CA LEU A 111 7.79 9.02 3.59
C LEU A 111 8.22 10.29 4.34
N LYS A 112 9.53 10.44 4.60
CA LYS A 112 10.07 11.50 5.46
C LYS A 112 10.40 12.79 4.71
N GLU A 113 10.89 12.67 3.48
CA GLU A 113 11.61 13.74 2.78
C GLU A 113 10.94 14.19 1.48
N ASP A 114 10.00 13.42 0.91
CA ASP A 114 9.35 13.80 -0.34
C ASP A 114 8.53 15.09 -0.16
N SER A 115 8.49 15.94 -1.19
CA SER A 115 7.74 17.20 -1.14
C SER A 115 6.23 17.00 -1.34
N SER A 116 5.81 15.92 -1.98
CA SER A 116 4.42 15.60 -2.30
C SER A 116 3.77 14.82 -1.17
N ALA A 117 2.62 15.28 -0.70
CA ALA A 117 1.89 14.60 0.37
C ALA A 117 1.37 13.22 -0.09
N GLU A 118 1.05 13.12 -1.37
CA GLU A 118 0.56 11.93 -2.04
C GLU A 118 1.63 10.85 -2.14
N VAL A 119 2.87 11.21 -2.49
CA VAL A 119 4.02 10.27 -2.49
C VAL A 119 4.32 9.78 -1.08
N ARG A 120 4.27 10.66 -0.08
CA ARG A 120 4.48 10.29 1.33
C ARG A 120 3.40 9.35 1.82
N ALA A 121 2.14 9.62 1.50
CA ALA A 121 1.00 8.76 1.82
C ALA A 121 1.12 7.39 1.13
N ALA A 122 1.47 7.34 -0.16
CA ALA A 122 1.73 6.10 -0.88
C ALA A 122 2.88 5.30 -0.22
N SER A 123 3.94 5.98 0.20
CA SER A 123 5.07 5.36 0.89
C SER A 123 4.67 4.77 2.24
N ALA A 124 3.80 5.44 3.00
CA ALA A 124 3.24 4.89 4.23
C ALA A 124 2.45 3.60 3.97
N ILE A 125 1.60 3.57 2.94
CA ILE A 125 0.84 2.37 2.53
C ILE A 125 1.80 1.21 2.23
N ALA A 126 2.80 1.43 1.37
CA ALA A 126 3.78 0.41 1.00
C ALA A 126 4.57 -0.12 2.23
N LEU A 127 4.89 0.76 3.19
CA LEU A 127 5.54 0.38 4.44
C LEU A 127 4.66 -0.49 5.35
N GLY A 128 3.33 -0.40 5.25
CA GLY A 128 2.38 -1.21 6.02
C GLY A 128 2.55 -2.72 5.80
N LYS A 129 2.85 -3.14 4.56
CA LYS A 129 3.20 -4.53 4.27
C LYS A 129 4.45 -4.96 5.03
N PHE A 130 5.50 -4.14 5.02
CA PHE A 130 6.74 -4.44 5.74
C PHE A 130 6.56 -4.38 7.27
N ALA A 131 5.64 -3.56 7.79
CA ALA A 131 5.25 -3.59 9.19
C ALA A 131 4.68 -4.97 9.56
N LEU A 132 3.74 -5.48 8.76
CA LEU A 132 3.19 -6.84 8.93
C LEU A 132 4.28 -7.91 8.83
N LEU A 133 5.13 -7.87 7.79
CA LEU A 133 6.25 -8.82 7.66
C LEU A 133 7.19 -8.77 8.87
N GLY A 134 7.39 -7.57 9.45
CA GLY A 134 8.14 -7.37 10.69
C GLY A 134 7.48 -8.07 11.88
N GLU A 135 6.18 -7.89 12.07
CA GLU A 135 5.42 -8.57 13.13
C GLU A 135 5.45 -10.09 13.00
N LEU A 136 5.38 -10.60 11.76
CA LEU A 136 5.47 -12.02 11.46
C LEU A 136 6.91 -12.58 11.56
N GLY A 137 7.91 -11.75 11.88
CA GLY A 137 9.31 -12.17 11.99
C GLY A 137 9.97 -12.52 10.65
N LYS A 138 9.37 -12.10 9.52
CA LYS A 138 9.86 -12.37 8.16
C LYS A 138 10.96 -11.41 7.69
N ILE A 139 11.19 -10.31 8.41
CA ILE A 139 12.29 -9.37 8.15
C ILE A 139 13.08 -9.10 9.44
N PRO A 140 14.36 -8.66 9.33
CA PRO A 140 15.17 -8.37 10.51
C PRO A 140 14.55 -7.30 11.43
N THR A 141 14.59 -7.53 12.74
CA THR A 141 13.97 -6.68 13.78
C THR A 141 14.37 -5.20 13.69
N HIS A 142 15.60 -4.90 13.27
CA HIS A 142 16.04 -3.51 13.14
C HIS A 142 15.29 -2.74 12.03
N TYR A 143 14.82 -3.41 10.97
CA TYR A 143 13.96 -2.79 9.95
C TYR A 143 12.54 -2.58 10.48
N LYS A 144 11.98 -3.59 11.15
CA LYS A 144 10.71 -3.48 11.88
C LYS A 144 10.69 -2.25 12.78
N ASN A 145 11.73 -2.07 13.60
CA ASN A 145 11.85 -0.93 14.51
C ASN A 145 11.94 0.41 13.78
N LYS A 146 12.68 0.47 12.66
CA LYS A 146 12.76 1.69 11.83
C LYS A 146 11.40 2.08 11.24
N ILE A 147 10.63 1.11 10.76
CA ILE A 147 9.28 1.34 10.23
C ILE A 147 8.38 1.87 11.35
N TYR A 148 8.33 1.18 12.48
CA TYR A 148 7.56 1.58 13.65
C TYR A 148 7.87 3.02 14.07
N THR A 149 9.15 3.35 14.27
CA THR A 149 9.56 4.70 14.68
C THR A 149 9.14 5.76 13.66
N ALA A 150 9.36 5.52 12.36
CA ALA A 150 9.01 6.50 11.33
C ALA A 150 7.50 6.73 11.22
N LEU A 151 6.69 5.68 11.30
CA LEU A 151 5.23 5.80 11.25
C LEU A 151 4.68 6.51 12.49
N LEU A 152 5.25 6.25 13.68
CA LEU A 152 4.90 6.99 14.91
C LEU A 152 5.23 8.48 14.81
N GLU A 153 6.43 8.82 14.33
CA GLU A 153 6.84 10.23 14.12
C GLU A 153 5.84 10.97 13.23
N VAL A 154 5.38 10.33 12.15
CA VAL A 154 4.36 10.88 11.23
C VAL A 154 3.01 11.05 11.91
N LEU A 155 2.56 10.06 12.69
CA LEU A 155 1.27 10.10 13.39
C LEU A 155 1.21 11.18 14.47
N GLU A 156 2.30 11.35 15.21
CA GLU A 156 2.39 12.30 16.31
C GLU A 156 2.62 13.75 15.82
N ASN A 157 3.00 13.92 14.55
CA ASN A 157 3.14 15.23 13.93
C ASN A 157 1.78 15.86 13.58
N LYS A 158 1.30 16.75 14.45
CA LYS A 158 0.03 17.47 14.26
C LYS A 158 0.00 18.41 13.05
N VAL A 159 1.16 18.84 12.54
CA VAL A 159 1.25 19.70 11.35
C VAL A 159 1.17 18.89 10.07
N GLU A 160 1.36 17.57 10.17
CA GLU A 160 1.34 16.68 9.02
C GLU A 160 0.00 16.71 8.27
N ALA A 161 0.01 16.44 6.97
CA ALA A 161 -1.25 16.33 6.23
C ALA A 161 -2.10 15.17 6.78
N ALA A 162 -3.41 15.39 6.95
CA ALA A 162 -4.32 14.39 7.50
C ALA A 162 -4.30 13.08 6.70
N GLY A 163 -4.18 13.16 5.37
CA GLY A 163 -4.04 12.00 4.50
C GLY A 163 -2.81 11.14 4.82
N ILE A 164 -1.68 11.75 5.15
CA ILE A 164 -0.45 11.02 5.48
C ILE A 164 -0.59 10.36 6.86
N ARG A 165 -1.08 11.09 7.86
CA ARG A 165 -1.34 10.51 9.19
C ARG A 165 -2.29 9.32 9.11
N ARG A 166 -3.34 9.44 8.30
CA ARG A 166 -4.32 8.38 8.07
C ARG A 166 -3.64 7.10 7.55
N ARG A 167 -2.81 7.21 6.51
CA ARG A 167 -2.06 6.06 5.98
C ARG A 167 -1.01 5.52 6.95
N ALA A 168 -0.38 6.39 7.75
CA ALA A 168 0.54 5.96 8.77
C ALA A 168 -0.15 5.15 9.89
N LEU A 169 -1.40 5.48 10.23
CA LEU A 169 -2.21 4.74 11.20
C LEU A 169 -2.53 3.33 10.68
N GLU A 170 -2.98 3.26 9.42
CA GLU A 170 -3.24 1.99 8.75
C GLU A 170 -1.97 1.13 8.69
N ALA A 171 -0.84 1.73 8.32
CA ALA A 171 0.44 1.03 8.17
C ALA A 171 1.03 0.53 9.49
N VAL A 172 0.82 1.26 10.60
CA VAL A 172 1.32 0.87 11.93
C VAL A 172 0.40 -0.14 12.62
N SER A 173 -0.82 -0.34 12.13
CA SER A 173 -1.84 -1.18 12.79
C SER A 173 -1.42 -2.63 13.12
N PRO A 174 -0.56 -3.33 12.34
CA PRO A 174 -0.14 -4.68 12.71
C PRO A 174 0.63 -4.74 14.04
N PHE A 175 1.28 -3.64 14.45
CA PHE A 175 2.03 -3.58 15.71
C PHE A 175 1.09 -3.64 16.91
N ASN A 176 1.04 -4.78 17.60
CA ASN A 176 0.24 -4.97 18.82
C ASN A 176 0.94 -4.38 20.06
N LEU A 177 1.18 -3.07 20.04
CA LEU A 177 1.83 -2.31 21.11
C LEU A 177 0.83 -1.37 21.80
N PRO A 178 0.91 -1.16 23.13
CA PRO A 178 -0.02 -0.27 23.85
C PRO A 178 -0.15 1.12 23.22
N ARG A 179 0.97 1.70 22.78
CA ARG A 179 0.98 3.01 22.13
C ARG A 179 0.18 3.03 20.83
N VAL A 180 0.19 1.96 20.05
CA VAL A 180 -0.58 1.87 18.81
C VAL A 180 -2.07 1.80 19.12
N LYS A 181 -2.48 1.07 20.17
CA LYS A 181 -3.88 1.04 20.63
C LYS A 181 -4.37 2.42 21.06
N GLU A 182 -3.57 3.14 21.85
CA GLU A 182 -3.88 4.52 22.24
C GLU A 182 -4.07 5.44 21.01
N LEU A 183 -3.24 5.28 19.98
CA LEU A 183 -3.34 6.08 18.74
C LEU A 183 -4.59 5.71 17.93
N ILE A 184 -4.95 4.44 17.86
CA ILE A 184 -6.20 3.96 17.24
C ILE A 184 -7.41 4.56 17.99
N GLU A 185 -7.41 4.52 19.33
CA GLU A 185 -8.50 5.11 20.13
C GLU A 185 -8.60 6.62 19.92
N GLN A 186 -7.48 7.34 19.89
CA GLN A 186 -7.48 8.79 19.63
C GLN A 186 -8.03 9.11 18.25
N ALA A 187 -7.62 8.35 17.22
CA ALA A 187 -8.10 8.52 15.86
C ALA A 187 -9.59 8.15 15.71
N TYR A 188 -10.10 7.20 16.50
CA TYR A 188 -11.51 6.82 16.49
C TYR A 188 -12.44 7.92 17.03
N HIS A 189 -11.98 8.70 18.02
CA HIS A 189 -12.77 9.78 18.65
C HIS A 189 -12.65 11.14 17.94
N THR A 190 -12.14 11.16 16.71
CA THR A 190 -12.04 12.38 15.91
C THR A 190 -13.33 12.69 15.16
N ASP A 191 -13.55 13.96 14.82
CA ASP A 191 -14.65 14.39 13.93
C ASP A 191 -14.33 14.16 12.44
N ASP A 192 -13.07 13.87 12.10
CA ASP A 192 -12.66 13.50 10.74
C ASP A 192 -13.07 12.06 10.42
N VAL A 193 -14.18 11.92 9.68
CA VAL A 193 -14.74 10.61 9.26
C VAL A 193 -13.69 9.71 8.61
N LYS A 194 -12.76 10.27 7.81
CA LYS A 194 -11.73 9.45 7.14
C LYS A 194 -10.71 8.93 8.15
N LEU A 195 -10.29 9.75 9.09
CA LEU A 195 -9.37 9.29 10.14
C LEU A 195 -10.05 8.28 11.08
N LYS A 196 -11.34 8.48 11.39
CA LYS A 196 -12.16 7.49 12.11
C LYS A 196 -12.25 6.17 11.35
N ALA A 197 -12.52 6.20 10.05
CA ALA A 197 -12.54 5.02 9.19
C ALA A 197 -11.21 4.25 9.24
N SER A 198 -10.08 4.95 9.17
CA SER A 198 -8.77 4.31 9.31
C SER A 198 -8.46 3.78 10.71
N ALA A 199 -9.06 4.35 11.75
CA ALA A 199 -9.00 3.77 13.09
C ALA A 199 -9.75 2.42 13.12
N ILE A 200 -10.94 2.35 12.51
CA ILE A 200 -11.74 1.11 12.41
C ILE A 200 -11.00 0.05 11.59
N TYR A 201 -10.41 0.43 10.46
CA TYR A 201 -9.51 -0.43 9.69
C TYR A 201 -8.37 -0.98 10.58
N ALA A 202 -7.71 -0.09 11.33
CA ALA A 202 -6.59 -0.45 12.19
C ALA A 202 -7.01 -1.40 13.33
N MET A 203 -8.23 -1.26 13.88
CA MET A 203 -8.79 -2.18 14.88
C MET A 203 -8.83 -3.62 14.36
N GLY A 204 -9.26 -3.82 13.11
CA GLY A 204 -9.27 -5.14 12.46
C GLY A 204 -7.87 -5.72 12.30
N ARG A 205 -6.94 -4.89 11.82
CA ARG A 205 -5.55 -5.29 11.55
C ARG A 205 -4.68 -5.47 12.80
N ASN A 206 -5.08 -4.92 13.94
CA ASN A 206 -4.39 -5.08 15.21
C ASN A 206 -4.63 -6.45 15.87
N CYS A 207 -5.61 -7.21 15.38
CA CYS A 207 -5.95 -8.57 15.84
C CYS A 207 -6.21 -8.67 17.36
N ASP A 208 -6.73 -7.61 17.97
CA ASP A 208 -7.15 -7.60 19.38
C ASP A 208 -8.68 -7.70 19.49
N SER A 209 -9.16 -8.76 20.12
CA SER A 209 -10.59 -8.99 20.36
C SER A 209 -11.27 -7.89 21.18
N ALA A 210 -10.51 -7.07 21.92
CA ALA A 210 -11.06 -5.92 22.66
C ALA A 210 -11.78 -4.91 21.74
N TRP A 211 -11.43 -4.85 20.46
CA TRP A 211 -12.07 -3.97 19.49
C TRP A 211 -13.47 -4.42 19.06
N LEU A 212 -13.81 -5.69 19.26
CA LEU A 212 -15.03 -6.29 18.72
C LEU A 212 -16.30 -5.53 19.11
N ALA A 213 -16.41 -5.09 20.36
CA ALA A 213 -17.58 -4.34 20.83
C ALA A 213 -17.76 -3.01 20.07
N THR A 214 -16.65 -2.32 19.80
CA THR A 214 -16.64 -1.09 19.00
C THR A 214 -17.02 -1.39 17.55
N LEU A 215 -16.39 -2.40 16.94
CA LEU A 215 -16.66 -2.77 15.55
C LEU A 215 -18.13 -3.16 15.34
N VAL A 216 -18.70 -3.99 16.22
CA VAL A 216 -20.12 -4.39 16.16
C VAL A 216 -21.07 -3.20 16.29
N THR A 217 -20.68 -2.17 17.05
CA THR A 217 -21.44 -0.93 17.15
C THR A 217 -21.42 -0.19 15.81
N GLU A 218 -20.25 -0.03 15.20
CA GLU A 218 -20.05 0.72 13.95
C GLU A 218 -20.64 0.03 12.71
N LEU A 219 -20.95 -1.28 12.76
CA LEU A 219 -21.78 -1.95 11.75
C LEU A 219 -23.18 -1.31 11.60
N ASN A 220 -23.64 -0.52 12.56
CA ASN A 220 -24.93 0.19 12.50
C ASN A 220 -24.76 1.70 12.33
N SER A 221 -23.57 2.17 11.91
CA SER A 221 -23.31 3.58 11.65
C SER A 221 -24.25 4.14 10.58
N ASN A 222 -24.61 5.42 10.70
CA ASN A 222 -25.35 6.13 9.65
C ASN A 222 -24.49 6.37 8.40
N GLU A 223 -23.17 6.33 8.54
CA GLU A 223 -22.22 6.52 7.45
C GLU A 223 -21.89 5.17 6.79
N ALA A 224 -22.16 5.02 5.50
CA ALA A 224 -21.91 3.77 4.77
C ALA A 224 -20.41 3.39 4.75
N GLU A 225 -19.52 4.38 4.63
CA GLU A 225 -18.06 4.19 4.70
C GLU A 225 -17.64 3.51 6.03
N ILE A 226 -18.24 3.94 7.13
CA ILE A 226 -17.96 3.40 8.47
C ILE A 226 -18.53 1.99 8.63
N ARG A 227 -19.74 1.71 8.11
CA ARG A 227 -20.30 0.35 8.11
C ARG A 227 -19.43 -0.61 7.31
N CYS A 228 -18.97 -0.18 6.14
CA CYS A 228 -18.09 -0.94 5.25
C CYS A 228 -16.78 -1.31 5.96
N GLU A 229 -16.09 -0.32 6.55
CA GLU A 229 -14.85 -0.55 7.28
C GLU A 229 -15.05 -1.45 8.52
N ALA A 230 -16.15 -1.27 9.26
CA ALA A 230 -16.47 -2.11 10.40
C ALA A 230 -16.70 -3.58 9.99
N ALA A 231 -17.34 -3.81 8.83
CA ALA A 231 -17.55 -5.15 8.29
C ALA A 231 -16.20 -5.80 7.93
N ASN A 232 -15.36 -5.09 7.18
CA ASN A 232 -14.00 -5.53 6.84
C ASN A 232 -13.18 -5.86 8.09
N ALA A 233 -13.17 -4.96 9.08
CA ALA A 233 -12.43 -5.15 10.33
C ALA A 233 -12.91 -6.36 11.13
N CYS A 234 -14.23 -6.61 11.20
CA CYS A 234 -14.76 -7.84 11.80
C CYS A 234 -14.25 -9.11 11.09
N GLY A 235 -14.18 -9.06 9.75
CA GLY A 235 -13.62 -10.12 8.92
C GLY A 235 -12.15 -10.39 9.22
N GLU A 236 -11.33 -9.34 9.31
CA GLU A 236 -9.90 -9.43 9.64
C GLU A 236 -9.65 -9.97 11.05
N LEU A 237 -10.49 -9.64 12.04
CA LEU A 237 -10.41 -10.22 13.38
C LEU A 237 -10.77 -11.71 13.42
N GLY A 238 -11.52 -12.21 12.43
CA GLY A 238 -12.07 -13.56 12.45
C GLY A 238 -13.12 -13.76 13.56
N ALA A 239 -13.83 -12.70 13.95
CA ALA A 239 -14.75 -12.72 15.09
C ALA A 239 -16.10 -13.38 14.72
N GLU A 240 -16.28 -14.65 15.05
CA GLU A 240 -17.54 -15.39 14.82
C GLU A 240 -18.75 -14.71 15.49
N GLU A 241 -18.56 -14.02 16.61
CA GLU A 241 -19.61 -13.29 17.31
C GLU A 241 -20.16 -12.11 16.50
N ALA A 242 -19.43 -11.62 15.50
CA ALA A 242 -19.89 -10.58 14.58
C ALA A 242 -20.85 -11.12 13.51
N VAL A 243 -20.89 -12.44 13.27
CA VAL A 243 -21.66 -13.06 12.17
C VAL A 243 -23.14 -12.62 12.18
N PRO A 244 -23.90 -12.67 13.28
CA PRO A 244 -25.30 -12.23 13.28
C PRO A 244 -25.51 -10.76 12.90
N HIS A 245 -24.50 -9.91 13.11
CA HIS A 245 -24.53 -8.50 12.77
C HIS A 245 -24.20 -8.29 11.28
N LEU A 246 -23.16 -8.98 10.79
CA LEU A 246 -22.77 -8.97 9.37
C LEU A 246 -23.89 -9.50 8.47
N LEU A 247 -24.68 -10.47 8.94
CA LEU A 247 -25.85 -10.99 8.21
C LEU A 247 -26.95 -9.96 7.96
N LYS A 248 -26.99 -8.87 8.72
CA LYS A 248 -27.93 -7.77 8.45
C LYS A 248 -27.45 -6.92 7.29
N LEU A 249 -26.13 -6.78 7.13
CA LEU A 249 -25.49 -5.93 6.13
C LEU A 249 -25.45 -6.55 4.72
N ILE A 250 -25.68 -7.85 4.57
CA ILE A 250 -25.86 -8.46 3.23
C ILE A 250 -27.09 -7.89 2.48
N LYS A 251 -27.97 -7.18 3.18
CA LYS A 251 -29.14 -6.46 2.64
C LYS A 251 -29.06 -4.95 2.88
N ASP A 252 -27.86 -4.44 3.14
CA ASP A 252 -27.63 -3.00 3.31
C ASP A 252 -28.07 -2.24 2.05
N GLU A 253 -28.40 -0.96 2.18
CA GLU A 253 -28.76 -0.14 1.01
C GLU A 253 -27.56 0.17 0.12
N ASP A 254 -26.36 0.17 0.69
CA ASP A 254 -25.11 0.45 0.00
C ASP A 254 -24.45 -0.85 -0.49
N TYR A 255 -24.12 -0.90 -1.79
CA TYR A 255 -23.56 -2.11 -2.41
C TYR A 255 -22.16 -2.45 -1.89
N GLN A 256 -21.35 -1.45 -1.52
CA GLN A 256 -19.99 -1.67 -0.99
C GLN A 256 -20.08 -2.27 0.41
N VAL A 257 -21.06 -1.86 1.20
CA VAL A 257 -21.33 -2.45 2.51
C VAL A 257 -21.79 -3.91 2.39
N GLN A 258 -22.64 -4.21 1.40
CA GLN A 258 -23.04 -5.60 1.11
C GLN A 258 -21.83 -6.47 0.74
N GLU A 259 -20.97 -5.98 -0.16
CA GLU A 259 -19.74 -6.67 -0.59
C GLU A 259 -18.82 -6.92 0.60
N ALA A 260 -18.52 -5.89 1.41
CA ALA A 260 -17.69 -6.01 2.60
C ALA A 260 -18.25 -7.02 3.61
N ALA A 261 -19.58 -7.05 3.81
CA ALA A 261 -20.22 -8.02 4.69
C ALA A 261 -20.08 -9.46 4.17
N ILE A 262 -20.27 -9.68 2.87
CA ILE A 262 -20.09 -10.97 2.22
C ILE A 262 -18.64 -11.45 2.32
N GLU A 263 -17.68 -10.57 2.02
CA GLU A 263 -16.25 -10.88 2.15
C GLU A 263 -15.87 -11.20 3.59
N ALA A 264 -16.33 -10.40 4.56
CA ALA A 264 -16.07 -10.63 5.98
C ALA A 264 -16.62 -11.98 6.45
N LEU A 265 -17.85 -12.33 6.07
CA LEU A 265 -18.43 -13.65 6.33
C LEU A 265 -17.59 -14.78 5.70
N GLY A 266 -17.09 -14.57 4.47
CA GLY A 266 -16.20 -15.50 3.79
C GLY A 266 -14.86 -15.70 4.53
N ARG A 267 -14.28 -14.62 5.06
CA ARG A 267 -13.02 -14.64 5.83
C ARG A 267 -13.20 -15.30 7.20
N ILE A 268 -14.29 -14.99 7.92
CA ILE A 268 -14.60 -15.61 9.22
C ILE A 268 -14.87 -17.11 9.05
N GLY A 269 -15.68 -17.48 8.05
CA GLY A 269 -16.06 -18.86 7.82
C GLY A 269 -16.99 -19.44 8.89
N GLY A 270 -16.90 -20.75 9.12
CA GLY A 270 -17.82 -21.46 10.03
C GLY A 270 -19.18 -21.79 9.42
N GLU A 271 -19.95 -22.63 10.12
CA GLU A 271 -21.23 -23.15 9.59
C GLU A 271 -22.29 -22.07 9.41
N GLN A 272 -22.34 -21.07 10.30
CA GLN A 272 -23.29 -19.97 10.18
C GLN A 272 -23.02 -19.08 8.95
N ALA A 273 -21.75 -18.71 8.69
CA ALA A 273 -21.41 -17.92 7.52
C ALA A 273 -21.67 -18.70 6.22
N LYS A 274 -21.29 -19.99 6.17
CA LYS A 274 -21.58 -20.86 5.01
C LYS A 274 -23.08 -20.94 4.71
N GLN A 275 -23.92 -21.14 5.73
CA GLN A 275 -25.37 -21.22 5.53
C GLN A 275 -25.96 -19.92 4.99
N ALA A 276 -25.37 -18.78 5.33
CA ALA A 276 -25.81 -17.49 4.86
C ALA A 276 -25.40 -17.20 3.42
N LEU A 277 -24.18 -17.58 3.02
CA LEU A 277 -23.65 -17.35 1.67
C LEU A 277 -24.26 -18.31 0.62
N ASN A 278 -24.87 -19.41 1.05
CA ASN A 278 -25.51 -20.41 0.17
C ASN A 278 -27.00 -20.13 -0.13
N LYS A 279 -27.55 -18.99 0.30
CA LYS A 279 -28.95 -18.60 0.08
C LYS A 279 -29.07 -17.54 -1.00
#